data_AF-A0A2H0LKZ9-F1
#
_entry.id   AF-A0A2H0LKZ9-F1
#
_cell.length_a   1.000
_cell.length_b   1.000
_cell.length_c   1.000
_cell.angle_alpha   90.00
_cell.angle_beta   90.00
_cell.angle_gamma   90.00
#
_symmetry.space_group_name_H-M   'P 1'
#
loop_
_entity.id
_entity.type
_entity.pdbx_description
1 polymer ?
#
loop_
_entity_poly.entity_id
_entity_poly.type
_entity_poly.pdbx_seq_one_letter_code
_entity_poly.pdbx_strand_id
1 'polypeptide(L)'
;MIESQFHFNREEGAMSVMLQDQVDAGALREKAQEVAKRHKASWVELGQYLYAIYHDKHYRGWGYLNFETYCMKELRIKQQTAVKLLKSYYFLEQEKPELTKPADGEGKTKAFVPDYEAVNLLRLAKNNKKLKESDYQELSSSVLEGGRGPKDVRSQMKAILSEQDERTPDEIRQERRQAAIKRLLTVLNHAKTEFSNAKFVPAYLVKQISDLTEKLEDQLN
;
A
#
# COMPACT_ATOMS: atom_id res chain seq x y z
N MET A 1 -1.40 -3.22 18.53
CA MET A 1 0.02 -3.49 18.27
C MET A 1 0.07 -4.21 16.93
N ILE A 2 0.37 -3.48 15.84
CA ILE A 2 0.39 -4.03 14.47
C ILE A 2 1.80 -3.77 13.96
N GLU A 3 2.72 -4.71 14.19
CA GLU A 3 3.85 -4.86 13.28
C GLU A 3 3.24 -5.32 11.96
N SER A 4 3.07 -4.39 11.04
CA SER A 4 2.61 -4.70 9.69
C SER A 4 3.66 -5.64 9.09
N GLN A 5 3.25 -6.88 8.81
CA GLN A 5 4.08 -7.93 8.25
C GLN A 5 4.69 -7.46 6.92
N PHE A 6 5.90 -6.92 6.99
CA PHE A 6 6.70 -6.51 5.85
C PHE A 6 7.85 -7.49 5.73
N HIS A 7 7.65 -8.56 4.95
CA HIS A 7 8.74 -9.41 4.49
C HIS A 7 9.38 -8.74 3.26
N PHE A 8 10.44 -7.99 3.51
CA PHE A 8 11.37 -7.56 2.47
C PHE A 8 12.30 -8.75 2.20
N ASN A 9 12.29 -9.29 0.99
CA ASN A 9 13.22 -10.36 0.63
C ASN A 9 14.65 -9.82 0.80
N ARG A 10 15.46 -10.58 1.54
CA ARG A 10 16.75 -10.18 2.10
C ARG A 10 17.90 -10.30 1.09
N GLU A 11 17.63 -10.38 -0.21
CA GLU A 11 18.66 -10.66 -1.21
C GLU A 11 18.76 -9.55 -2.25
N GLU A 12 19.88 -8.83 -2.13
CA GLU A 12 20.70 -8.10 -3.10
C GLU A 12 20.08 -7.55 -4.39
N GLY A 13 20.26 -6.24 -4.58
CA GLY A 13 20.05 -5.57 -5.86
C GLY A 13 20.46 -4.08 -5.86
N ALA A 14 21.77 -3.81 -5.75
CA ALA A 14 22.44 -2.59 -6.25
C ALA A 14 22.23 -1.21 -5.58
N MET A 15 21.89 -1.12 -4.29
CA MET A 15 21.95 0.17 -3.54
C MET A 15 22.92 0.20 -2.35
N SER A 16 23.89 -0.72 -2.33
CA SER A 16 24.97 -0.72 -1.33
C SER A 16 26.13 0.25 -1.64
N VAL A 17 26.21 0.84 -2.85
CA VAL A 17 27.47 1.44 -3.34
C VAL A 17 27.52 2.97 -3.36
N MET A 18 26.42 3.70 -3.09
CA MET A 18 26.45 5.19 -3.12
C MET A 18 26.05 5.91 -1.82
N LEU A 19 25.79 5.20 -0.72
CA LEU A 19 25.54 5.80 0.60
C LEU A 19 26.45 5.23 1.70
N GLN A 20 27.63 4.71 1.31
CA GLN A 20 28.64 4.19 2.23
C GLN A 20 29.58 5.26 2.81
N ASP A 21 29.46 6.51 2.38
CA ASP A 21 30.01 7.62 3.17
C ASP A 21 29.03 7.87 4.31
N GLN A 22 29.51 7.67 5.54
CA GLN A 22 28.78 7.84 6.80
C GLN A 22 27.88 9.08 6.79
N VAL A 23 26.66 8.91 6.29
CA VAL A 23 25.64 9.95 6.45
C VAL A 23 25.27 9.87 7.92
N ASP A 24 25.74 10.85 8.68
CA ASP A 24 25.30 11.06 10.05
C ASP A 24 23.77 10.93 10.09
N ALA A 25 23.26 10.06 10.97
CA ALA A 25 21.83 9.87 11.13
C ALA A 25 21.10 11.21 11.39
N GLY A 26 21.79 12.18 11.99
CA GLY A 26 21.32 13.57 12.09
C GLY A 26 21.13 14.23 10.72
N ALA A 27 22.14 14.21 9.86
CA ALA A 27 22.08 14.76 8.51
C ALA A 27 21.02 14.07 7.64
N LEU A 28 20.84 12.75 7.78
CA LEU A 28 19.79 12.01 7.08
C LEU A 28 18.38 12.48 7.50
N ARG A 29 18.18 12.69 8.80
CA ARG A 29 16.91 13.19 9.37
C ARG A 29 16.59 14.59 8.87
N GLU A 30 17.57 15.49 8.84
CA GLU A 30 17.42 16.87 8.36
C GLU A 30 17.05 16.92 6.88
N LYS A 31 17.77 16.15 6.03
CA LYS A 31 17.48 16.05 4.60
C LYS A 31 16.07 15.52 4.34
N ALA A 32 15.65 14.47 5.07
CA ALA A 32 14.29 13.95 4.94
C ALA A 32 13.23 15.00 5.29
N GLN A 33 13.45 15.82 6.32
CA GLN A 33 12.55 16.93 6.68
C GLN A 33 12.53 18.04 5.61
N GLU A 34 13.68 18.39 5.03
CA GLU A 34 13.76 19.39 3.96
C GLU A 34 12.99 18.95 2.71
N VAL A 35 13.22 17.71 2.26
CA VAL A 35 12.56 17.17 1.07
C VAL A 35 11.07 16.94 1.33
N ALA A 36 10.67 16.54 2.54
CA ALA A 36 9.26 16.44 2.91
C ALA A 36 8.52 17.79 2.82
N LYS A 37 9.19 18.93 3.02
CA LYS A 37 8.58 20.26 2.82
C LYS A 37 8.39 20.59 1.33
N ARG A 38 9.25 20.07 0.45
CA ARG A 38 9.22 20.30 -1.02
C ARG A 38 8.53 19.17 -1.82
N HIS A 39 7.89 18.23 -1.11
CA HIS A 39 7.42 16.91 -1.53
C HIS A 39 6.75 16.80 -2.91
N LYS A 40 6.04 17.83 -3.39
CA LYS A 40 5.31 17.73 -4.67
C LYS A 40 6.22 17.58 -5.90
N ALA A 41 7.48 18.00 -5.81
CA ALA A 41 8.40 17.99 -6.96
C ALA A 41 9.45 16.85 -6.95
N SER A 42 9.52 16.05 -5.88
CA SER A 42 10.61 15.07 -5.68
C SER A 42 10.23 13.89 -4.77
N TRP A 43 9.10 13.21 -5.06
CA TRP A 43 8.67 12.08 -4.22
C TRP A 43 9.66 10.90 -4.26
N VAL A 44 10.42 10.73 -5.36
CA VAL A 44 11.45 9.69 -5.50
C VAL A 44 12.60 9.94 -4.53
N GLU A 45 13.10 11.18 -4.47
CA GLU A 45 14.13 11.59 -3.52
C GLU A 45 13.66 11.42 -2.07
N LEU A 46 12.41 11.80 -1.78
CA LEU A 46 11.83 11.53 -0.47
C LEU A 46 11.77 10.02 -0.20
N GLY A 47 11.35 9.23 -1.18
CA GLY A 47 11.29 7.77 -1.11
C GLY A 47 12.64 7.15 -0.75
N GLN A 48 13.72 7.65 -1.35
CA GLN A 48 15.09 7.22 -1.06
C GLN A 48 15.48 7.47 0.40
N TYR A 49 15.24 8.68 0.92
CA TYR A 49 15.51 8.98 2.33
C TYR A 49 14.62 8.16 3.27
N LEU A 50 13.33 8.02 2.95
CA LEU A 50 12.41 7.18 3.72
C LEU A 50 12.87 5.72 3.73
N TYR A 51 13.40 5.21 2.61
CA TYR A 51 13.92 3.86 2.50
C TYR A 51 15.15 3.64 3.38
N ALA A 52 16.15 4.53 3.31
CA ALA A 52 17.34 4.45 4.17
C ALA A 52 16.96 4.49 5.67
N ILE A 53 16.09 5.42 6.06
CA ILE A 53 15.60 5.55 7.45
C ILE A 53 14.87 4.29 7.91
N TYR A 54 14.06 3.69 7.04
CA TYR A 54 13.30 2.48 7.35
C TYR A 54 14.19 1.25 7.43
N HIS A 55 15.08 1.05 6.45
CA HIS A 55 15.98 -0.09 6.32
C HIS A 55 16.91 -0.20 7.53
N ASP A 56 17.58 0.90 7.89
CA ASP A 56 18.53 0.93 9.00
C ASP A 56 17.87 1.22 10.36
N LYS A 57 16.54 1.37 10.36
CA LYS A 57 15.72 1.63 11.55
C LYS A 57 16.18 2.85 12.35
N HIS A 58 16.74 3.87 11.70
CA HIS A 58 17.22 5.09 12.35
C HIS A 58 16.17 5.77 13.23
N TYR A 59 14.89 5.65 12.85
CA TYR A 59 13.75 6.14 13.64
C TYR A 59 13.72 5.61 15.09
N ARG A 60 14.23 4.39 15.35
CA ARG A 60 14.32 3.84 16.71
C ARG A 60 15.35 4.58 17.54
N GLY A 61 16.50 4.90 16.95
CA GLY A 61 17.56 5.69 17.60
C GLY A 61 17.11 7.12 17.93
N TRP A 62 16.13 7.65 17.22
CA TRP A 62 15.52 8.96 17.49
C TRP A 62 14.35 8.91 18.49
N GLY A 63 14.07 7.75 19.08
CA GLY A 63 13.04 7.59 20.11
C GLY A 63 11.62 7.29 19.58
N TYR A 64 11.46 6.91 18.31
CA TYR A 64 10.16 6.51 17.76
C TYR A 64 9.95 5.00 17.80
N LEU A 65 8.76 4.60 18.26
CA LEU A 65 8.38 3.18 18.34
C LEU A 65 8.26 2.52 16.97
N ASN A 66 7.73 3.25 15.99
CA ASN A 66 7.60 2.79 14.60
C ASN A 66 7.86 3.92 13.61
N PHE A 67 8.17 3.54 12.38
CA PHE A 67 8.51 4.44 11.29
C PHE A 67 7.35 5.41 10.96
N GLU A 68 6.11 4.92 11.00
CA GLU A 68 4.93 5.71 10.68
C GLU A 68 4.70 6.85 11.69
N THR A 69 5.05 6.64 12.95
CA THR A 69 4.99 7.67 14.00
C THR A 69 6.03 8.76 13.75
N TYR A 70 7.24 8.39 13.33
CA TYR A 70 8.27 9.35 12.91
C TYR A 70 7.78 10.20 11.73
N CYS A 71 7.28 9.56 10.66
CA CYS A 71 6.79 10.26 9.47
C CYS A 71 5.62 11.22 9.79
N MET A 72 4.73 10.83 10.69
CA MET A 72 3.62 11.68 11.10
C MET A 72 4.09 12.87 11.95
N LYS A 73 4.96 12.64 12.93
CA LYS A 73 5.36 13.66 13.90
C LYS A 73 6.34 14.68 13.32
N GLU A 74 7.33 14.23 12.55
CA GLU A 74 8.39 15.11 12.02
C GLU A 74 8.13 15.55 10.60
N LEU A 75 7.80 14.62 9.72
CA LEU A 75 7.64 14.91 8.29
C LEU A 75 6.24 15.45 7.97
N ARG A 76 5.30 15.37 8.94
CA ARG A 76 3.88 15.73 8.77
C ARG A 76 3.19 14.95 7.64
N ILE A 77 3.67 13.74 7.36
CA ILE A 77 3.11 12.85 6.35
C ILE A 77 2.17 11.85 7.01
N LYS A 78 0.97 11.67 6.45
CA LYS A 78 0.02 10.65 6.94
C LYS A 78 0.64 9.26 6.82
N GLN A 79 0.39 8.40 7.81
CA GLN A 79 0.94 7.04 7.87
C GLN A 79 0.74 6.26 6.55
N GLN A 80 -0.48 6.29 6.00
CA GLN A 80 -0.79 5.61 4.75
C GLN A 80 0.01 6.14 3.56
N THR A 81 0.28 7.46 3.51
CA THR A 81 1.07 8.09 2.46
C THR A 81 2.54 7.71 2.59
N ALA A 82 3.09 7.73 3.80
CA ALA A 82 4.47 7.32 4.06
C ALA A 82 4.72 5.87 3.62
N VAL A 83 3.82 4.96 3.97
CA VAL A 83 3.89 3.56 3.57
C VAL A 83 3.78 3.39 2.05
N LYS A 84 2.89 4.15 1.38
CA LYS A 84 2.78 4.12 -0.09
C LYS A 84 4.05 4.63 -0.76
N LEU A 85 4.59 5.76 -0.33
CA LEU A 85 5.82 6.35 -0.87
C LEU A 85 7.00 5.38 -0.76
N LEU A 86 7.21 4.83 0.43
CA LEU A 86 8.27 3.85 0.69
C LEU A 86 8.16 2.64 -0.25
N LYS A 87 6.96 2.06 -0.36
CA LYS A 87 6.72 0.89 -1.21
C LYS A 87 6.81 1.20 -2.71
N SER A 88 6.32 2.35 -3.13
CA SER A 88 6.42 2.79 -4.53
C SER A 88 7.86 3.03 -4.93
N TYR A 89 8.65 3.66 -4.06
CA TYR A 89 10.07 3.89 -4.30
C TYR A 89 10.81 2.57 -4.43
N TYR A 90 10.67 1.68 -3.44
CA TYR A 90 11.32 0.37 -3.48
C TYR A 90 10.94 -0.43 -4.74
N PHE A 91 9.66 -0.44 -5.09
CA PHE A 91 9.22 -1.10 -6.31
C PHE A 91 9.83 -0.48 -7.57
N LEU A 92 9.87 0.85 -7.67
CA LEU A 92 10.46 1.55 -8.81
C LEU A 92 11.97 1.27 -8.93
N GLU A 93 12.67 1.20 -7.80
CA GLU A 93 14.09 0.86 -7.73
C GLU A 93 14.37 -0.55 -8.28
N GLN A 94 13.52 -1.51 -7.96
CA GLN A 94 13.64 -2.90 -8.44
C GLN A 94 13.29 -3.04 -9.93
N GLU A 95 12.24 -2.36 -10.41
CA GLU A 95 11.77 -2.51 -11.80
C GLU A 95 12.57 -1.66 -12.79
N LYS A 96 12.87 -0.40 -12.43
CA LYS A 96 13.58 0.56 -13.29
C LYS A 96 14.48 1.48 -12.45
N PRO A 97 15.65 0.98 -12.01
CA PRO A 97 16.58 1.76 -11.16
C PRO A 97 17.06 3.05 -11.85
N GLU A 98 17.09 3.10 -13.17
CA GLU A 98 17.42 4.30 -13.96
C GLU A 98 16.53 5.50 -13.66
N LEU A 99 15.26 5.28 -13.30
CA LEU A 99 14.31 6.34 -12.94
C LEU A 99 14.49 6.87 -11.51
N THR A 100 15.29 6.17 -10.70
CA THR A 100 15.57 6.54 -9.30
C THR A 100 16.90 7.29 -9.12
N LYS A 101 17.78 7.23 -10.13
CA LYS A 101 19.07 7.91 -10.08
C LYS A 101 18.92 9.41 -10.30
N PRO A 102 19.68 10.25 -9.57
CA PRO A 102 19.81 11.66 -9.90
C PRO A 102 20.24 11.83 -11.37
N ALA A 103 19.79 12.90 -12.03
CA ALA A 103 20.23 13.17 -13.39
C ALA A 103 21.74 13.47 -13.41
N ASP A 104 22.54 12.48 -13.79
CA ASP A 104 23.98 12.63 -13.93
C ASP A 104 24.28 13.54 -15.14
N GLY A 105 24.62 14.80 -14.87
CA GLY A 105 25.22 15.73 -15.82
C GLY A 105 24.30 16.82 -16.37
N GLU A 106 24.84 18.04 -16.44
CA GLU A 106 24.30 19.20 -17.16
C GLU A 106 23.93 18.82 -18.60
N GLY A 107 22.65 18.61 -18.87
CA GLY A 107 22.15 18.38 -20.24
C GLY A 107 21.21 17.20 -20.44
N LYS A 108 21.04 16.29 -19.46
CA LYS A 108 19.97 15.29 -19.52
C LYS A 108 18.67 15.89 -18.99
N THR A 109 17.65 15.98 -19.84
CA THR A 109 16.29 16.33 -19.45
C THR A 109 15.89 15.51 -18.23
N LYS A 110 15.41 16.18 -17.16
CA LYS A 110 14.97 15.55 -15.91
C LYS A 110 14.13 14.31 -16.27
N ALA A 111 14.63 13.13 -15.90
CA ALA A 111 13.97 11.87 -16.23
C ALA A 111 12.49 11.96 -15.83
N PHE A 112 11.59 11.52 -16.71
CA PHE A 112 10.18 11.51 -16.42
C PHE A 112 9.94 10.67 -15.15
N VAL A 113 9.43 11.29 -14.09
CA VAL A 113 9.12 10.60 -12.83
C VAL A 113 7.63 10.29 -12.80
N PRO A 114 7.21 9.01 -12.79
CA PRO A 114 5.82 8.63 -12.71
C PRO A 114 5.19 9.04 -11.37
N ASP A 115 3.87 9.13 -11.31
CA ASP A 115 3.17 9.42 -10.05
C ASP A 115 3.28 8.26 -9.06
N TYR A 116 3.60 8.54 -7.79
CA TYR A 116 3.80 7.51 -6.77
C TYR A 116 2.56 6.63 -6.54
N GLU A 117 1.34 7.15 -6.73
CA GLU A 117 0.12 6.36 -6.63
C GLU A 117 -0.03 5.43 -7.82
N ALA A 118 0.35 5.87 -9.02
CA ALA A 118 0.37 5.02 -10.22
C ALA A 118 1.37 3.87 -10.05
N VAL A 119 2.57 4.17 -9.53
CA VAL A 119 3.59 3.15 -9.20
C VAL A 119 3.09 2.20 -8.09
N ASN A 120 2.41 2.71 -7.06
CA ASN A 120 1.83 1.84 -6.04
C ASN A 120 0.75 0.91 -6.63
N LEU A 121 -0.03 1.37 -7.61
CA LEU A 121 -1.02 0.54 -8.30
C LEU A 121 -0.34 -0.56 -9.13
N LEU A 122 0.74 -0.26 -9.85
CA LEU A 122 1.56 -1.27 -10.53
C LEU A 122 2.06 -2.34 -9.56
N ARG A 123 2.62 -1.92 -8.42
CA ARG A 123 3.08 -2.84 -7.38
C ARG A 123 1.96 -3.76 -6.87
N LEU A 124 0.74 -3.24 -6.73
CA LEU A 124 -0.43 -4.04 -6.35
C LEU A 124 -0.88 -4.98 -7.48
N ALA A 125 -0.80 -4.52 -8.73
CA ALA A 125 -1.12 -5.29 -9.92
C ALA A 125 -0.17 -6.47 -10.11
N LYS A 126 1.14 -6.29 -9.90
CA LYS A 126 2.15 -7.37 -9.96
C LYS A 126 1.85 -8.52 -8.99
N ASN A 127 1.31 -8.20 -7.82
CA ASN A 127 0.94 -9.21 -6.80
C ASN A 127 -0.46 -9.82 -7.04
N ASN A 128 -1.18 -9.38 -8.06
CA ASN A 128 -2.52 -9.89 -8.35
C ASN A 128 -2.44 -11.12 -9.25
N LYS A 129 -2.64 -12.30 -8.67
CA LYS A 129 -2.63 -13.59 -9.37
C LYS A 129 -3.63 -13.71 -10.53
N LYS A 130 -4.63 -12.82 -10.59
CA LYS A 130 -5.61 -12.80 -11.68
C LYS A 130 -5.10 -12.12 -12.94
N LEU A 131 -4.08 -11.28 -12.83
CA LEU A 131 -3.55 -10.51 -13.96
C LEU A 131 -2.56 -11.36 -14.75
N LYS A 132 -2.71 -11.40 -16.08
CA LYS A 132 -1.73 -12.04 -16.97
C LYS A 132 -0.46 -11.19 -17.07
N GLU A 133 0.67 -11.86 -17.26
CA GLU A 133 1.97 -11.20 -17.38
C GLU A 133 2.02 -10.22 -18.57
N SER A 134 1.38 -10.55 -19.70
CA SER A 134 1.29 -9.65 -20.86
C SER A 134 0.61 -8.32 -20.52
N ASP A 135 -0.49 -8.37 -19.80
CA ASP A 135 -1.29 -7.20 -19.48
C ASP A 135 -0.61 -6.36 -18.40
N TYR A 136 0.12 -7.02 -17.49
CA TYR A 136 1.00 -6.35 -16.55
C TYR A 136 2.11 -5.58 -17.26
N GLN A 137 2.77 -6.17 -18.26
CA GLN A 137 3.83 -5.51 -19.03
C GLN A 137 3.29 -4.28 -19.77
N GLU A 138 2.13 -4.37 -20.41
CA GLU A 138 1.48 -3.23 -21.07
C GLU A 138 1.16 -2.10 -20.06
N LEU A 139 0.58 -2.48 -18.91
CA LEU A 139 0.27 -1.52 -17.84
C LEU A 139 1.55 -0.87 -17.30
N SER A 140 2.62 -1.64 -17.10
CA SER A 140 3.92 -1.18 -16.61
C SER A 140 4.54 -0.16 -17.56
N SER A 141 4.63 -0.47 -18.86
CA SER A 141 5.14 0.45 -19.87
C SER A 141 4.31 1.75 -19.92
N SER A 142 2.98 1.64 -19.84
CA SER A 142 2.10 2.81 -19.88
C SER A 142 2.32 3.80 -18.72
N VAL A 143 2.75 3.31 -17.55
CA VAL A 143 2.99 4.14 -16.37
C VAL A 143 4.44 4.62 -16.31
N LEU A 144 5.40 3.73 -16.53
CA LEU A 144 6.83 4.01 -16.37
C LEU A 144 7.39 4.84 -17.54
N GLU A 145 6.84 4.69 -18.74
CA GLU A 145 7.29 5.40 -19.95
C GLU A 145 6.26 6.43 -20.41
N GLY A 146 4.98 6.06 -20.42
CA GLY A 146 3.88 6.91 -20.88
C GLY A 146 3.34 7.90 -19.85
N GLY A 147 3.74 7.76 -18.59
CA GLY A 147 3.35 8.68 -17.53
C GLY A 147 1.86 8.73 -17.18
N ARG A 148 1.14 7.64 -17.41
CA ARG A 148 -0.29 7.57 -17.10
C ARG A 148 -0.57 7.86 -15.62
N GLY A 149 -1.62 8.64 -15.40
CA GLY A 149 -2.04 9.02 -14.06
C GLY A 149 -2.73 7.89 -13.30
N PRO A 150 -2.86 7.99 -11.96
CA PRO A 150 -3.42 6.92 -11.13
C PRO A 150 -4.87 6.54 -11.47
N LYS A 151 -5.65 7.46 -12.05
CA LYS A 151 -7.04 7.20 -12.47
C LYS A 151 -7.09 6.27 -13.67
N ASP A 152 -6.24 6.51 -14.67
CA ASP A 152 -6.21 5.74 -15.91
C ASP A 152 -5.72 4.32 -15.64
N VAL A 153 -4.68 4.18 -14.80
CA VAL A 153 -4.16 2.88 -14.33
C VAL A 153 -5.24 2.06 -13.63
N ARG A 154 -6.04 2.68 -12.74
CA ARG A 154 -7.17 2.00 -12.09
C ARG A 154 -8.23 1.56 -13.08
N SER A 155 -8.54 2.40 -14.07
CA SER A 155 -9.55 2.08 -15.09
C SER A 155 -9.10 0.92 -15.96
N GLN A 156 -7.86 0.95 -16.45
CA GLN A 156 -7.29 -0.12 -17.27
C GLN A 156 -7.19 -1.43 -16.49
N MET A 157 -6.70 -1.40 -15.25
CA MET A 157 -6.66 -2.60 -14.39
C MET A 157 -8.06 -3.19 -14.16
N LYS A 158 -9.07 -2.34 -13.96
CA LYS A 158 -10.46 -2.80 -13.81
C LYS A 158 -11.00 -3.42 -15.10
N ALA A 159 -10.69 -2.86 -16.27
CA ALA A 159 -11.09 -3.40 -17.55
C ALA A 159 -10.50 -4.79 -17.78
N ILE A 160 -9.17 -4.94 -17.64
CA ILE A 160 -8.47 -6.21 -17.78
C ILE A 160 -9.04 -7.28 -16.85
N LEU A 161 -9.22 -6.93 -15.56
CA LEU A 161 -9.78 -7.87 -14.59
C LEU A 161 -11.25 -8.23 -14.85
N SER A 162 -12.01 -7.35 -15.49
CA SER A 162 -13.40 -7.61 -15.86
C SER A 162 -13.51 -8.46 -17.12
N GLU A 163 -12.59 -8.30 -18.08
CA GLU A 163 -12.51 -9.13 -19.29
C GLU A 163 -12.07 -10.56 -18.97
N GLN A 164 -11.24 -10.71 -17.93
CA GLN A 164 -10.80 -12.00 -17.41
C GLN A 164 -11.77 -12.64 -16.42
N ASP A 165 -12.84 -11.92 -16.06
CA ASP A 165 -13.86 -12.43 -15.17
C ASP A 165 -14.87 -13.26 -15.97
N GLU A 166 -14.65 -14.58 -16.02
CA GLU A 166 -15.55 -15.52 -16.70
C GLU A 166 -16.90 -15.68 -15.97
N ARG A 167 -17.03 -15.13 -14.74
CA ARG A 167 -18.25 -15.21 -13.95
C ARG A 167 -19.37 -14.41 -14.61
N THR A 168 -20.55 -14.99 -14.66
CA THR A 168 -21.76 -14.32 -15.12
C THR A 168 -22.13 -13.14 -14.20
N PRO A 169 -22.87 -12.13 -14.69
CA PRO A 169 -23.38 -11.05 -13.84
C PRO A 169 -24.15 -11.54 -12.60
N ASP A 170 -24.81 -12.69 -12.70
CA ASP A 170 -25.55 -13.31 -11.59
C ASP A 170 -24.62 -13.96 -10.57
N GLU A 171 -23.57 -14.67 -11.00
CA GLU A 171 -22.53 -15.20 -10.10
C GLU A 171 -21.82 -14.07 -9.34
N ILE A 172 -21.49 -12.96 -10.02
CA ILE A 172 -20.90 -11.78 -9.38
C ILE A 172 -21.86 -11.16 -8.35
N ARG A 173 -23.16 -11.06 -8.67
CA ARG A 173 -24.19 -10.57 -7.73
C ARG A 173 -24.32 -11.50 -6.53
N GLN A 174 -24.35 -12.81 -6.74
CA GLN A 174 -24.46 -13.81 -5.69
C GLN A 174 -23.25 -13.78 -4.75
N GLU A 175 -22.03 -13.73 -5.28
CA GLU A 175 -20.82 -13.66 -4.46
C GLU A 175 -20.77 -12.37 -3.63
N ARG A 176 -21.16 -11.23 -4.21
CA ARG A 176 -21.26 -9.96 -3.47
C ARG A 176 -22.29 -10.03 -2.35
N ARG A 177 -23.45 -10.64 -2.62
CA ARG A 177 -24.50 -10.89 -1.62
C ARG A 177 -23.96 -11.77 -0.49
N GLN A 178 -23.36 -12.91 -0.82
CA GLN A 178 -22.78 -13.83 0.15
C GLN A 178 -21.68 -13.17 1.00
N ALA A 179 -20.80 -12.39 0.37
CA ALA A 179 -19.76 -11.63 1.08
C ALA A 179 -20.34 -10.59 2.03
N ALA A 180 -21.42 -9.91 1.66
CA ALA A 180 -22.11 -8.96 2.53
C ALA A 180 -22.76 -9.67 3.74
N ILE A 181 -23.42 -10.80 3.50
CA ILE A 181 -24.04 -11.62 4.57
C ILE A 181 -22.97 -12.12 5.55
N LYS A 182 -21.85 -12.67 5.06
CA LYS A 182 -20.73 -13.14 5.91
C LYS A 182 -20.14 -12.03 6.80
N ARG A 183 -19.99 -10.80 6.27
CA ARG A 183 -19.53 -9.65 7.06
C ARG A 183 -20.54 -9.28 8.14
N LEU A 184 -21.83 -9.26 7.81
CA LEU A 184 -22.88 -8.97 8.77
C LEU A 184 -22.92 -10.02 9.89
N LEU A 185 -22.82 -11.31 9.55
CA LEU A 185 -22.71 -12.41 10.53
C LEU A 185 -21.53 -12.22 11.47
N THR A 186 -20.37 -11.80 10.94
CA THR A 186 -19.18 -11.53 11.78
C THR A 186 -19.46 -10.45 12.82
N VAL A 187 -20.11 -9.35 12.41
CA VAL A 187 -20.48 -8.24 13.32
C VAL A 187 -21.52 -8.69 14.34
N LEU A 188 -22.57 -9.41 13.90
CA LEU A 188 -23.63 -9.90 14.78
C LEU A 188 -23.12 -10.89 15.82
N ASN A 189 -22.24 -11.82 15.42
CA ASN A 189 -21.61 -12.77 16.34
C ASN A 189 -20.71 -12.08 17.37
N HIS A 190 -19.98 -11.05 16.95
CA HIS A 190 -19.19 -10.24 17.88
C HIS A 190 -20.10 -9.52 18.88
N ALA A 191 -21.13 -8.82 18.40
CA ALA A 191 -22.11 -8.13 19.25
C ALA A 191 -22.83 -9.08 20.22
N LYS A 192 -23.25 -10.26 19.75
CA LYS A 192 -23.84 -11.32 20.58
C LYS A 192 -22.92 -11.70 21.73
N THR A 193 -21.63 -11.87 21.45
CA THR A 193 -20.62 -12.26 22.44
C THR A 193 -20.41 -11.16 23.48
N GLU A 194 -20.23 -9.91 23.04
CA GLU A 194 -20.05 -8.78 23.96
C GLU A 194 -21.27 -8.55 24.85
N PHE A 195 -22.47 -8.59 24.26
CA PHE A 195 -23.72 -8.36 24.97
C PHE A 195 -24.08 -9.48 25.95
N SER A 196 -23.74 -10.73 25.63
CA SER A 196 -23.94 -11.87 26.54
C SER A 196 -22.99 -11.80 27.73
N ASN A 197 -21.73 -11.45 27.50
CA ASN A 197 -20.69 -11.43 28.53
C ASN A 197 -20.87 -10.27 29.50
N ALA A 198 -21.19 -9.08 28.99
CA ALA A 198 -21.30 -7.87 29.81
C ALA A 198 -22.71 -7.59 30.34
N LYS A 199 -23.71 -8.41 29.98
CA LYS A 199 -25.13 -8.25 30.34
C LYS A 199 -25.68 -6.85 30.07
N PHE A 200 -25.15 -6.16 29.06
CA PHE A 200 -25.52 -4.78 28.74
C PHE A 200 -26.94 -4.63 28.19
N VAL A 201 -27.51 -5.71 27.66
CA VAL A 201 -28.84 -5.71 27.07
C VAL A 201 -29.69 -6.87 27.59
N PRO A 202 -31.02 -6.67 27.67
CA PRO A 202 -31.95 -7.73 28.03
C PRO A 202 -31.80 -9.00 27.18
N ALA A 203 -32.07 -10.15 27.79
CA ALA A 203 -31.93 -11.46 27.16
C ALA A 203 -32.76 -11.62 25.87
N TYR A 204 -33.90 -10.92 25.75
CA TYR A 204 -34.71 -10.97 24.52
C TYR A 204 -34.00 -10.36 23.31
N LEU A 205 -33.14 -9.35 23.49
CA LEU A 205 -32.37 -8.76 22.39
C LEU A 205 -31.24 -9.69 21.94
N VAL A 206 -30.58 -10.37 22.90
CA VAL A 206 -29.57 -11.41 22.58
C VAL A 206 -30.22 -12.54 21.79
N LYS A 207 -31.44 -12.94 22.15
CA LYS A 207 -32.21 -13.93 21.40
C LYS A 207 -32.53 -13.45 19.97
N GLN A 208 -33.01 -12.21 19.80
CA GLN A 208 -33.28 -11.65 18.47
C GLN A 208 -32.03 -11.59 17.57
N ILE A 209 -30.86 -11.27 18.13
CA ILE A 209 -29.59 -11.30 17.40
C ILE A 209 -29.27 -12.74 16.97
N SER A 210 -29.49 -13.73 17.84
CA SER A 210 -29.28 -15.14 17.51
C SER A 210 -30.21 -15.60 16.38
N ASP A 211 -31.50 -15.30 16.48
CA ASP A 211 -32.49 -15.69 15.48
C ASP A 211 -32.20 -15.03 14.12
N LEU A 212 -31.72 -13.78 14.11
CA LEU A 212 -31.31 -13.08 12.89
C LEU A 212 -30.04 -13.69 12.28
N THR A 213 -29.09 -14.11 13.12
CA THR A 213 -27.84 -14.75 12.68
C THR A 213 -28.14 -16.07 11.98
N GLU A 214 -29.00 -16.92 12.58
CA GLU A 214 -29.44 -18.20 12.00
C GLU A 214 -30.12 -18.00 10.64
N LYS A 215 -31.07 -17.07 10.55
CA LYS A 215 -31.73 -16.74 9.27
C LYS A 215 -30.78 -16.26 8.19
N LEU A 216 -29.70 -15.57 8.56
CA LEU A 216 -28.69 -15.09 7.61
C LEU A 216 -27.72 -16.21 7.19
N GLU A 217 -27.43 -17.16 8.08
CA GLU A 217 -26.67 -18.38 7.76
C GLU A 217 -27.44 -19.26 6.77
N ASP A 218 -28.76 -19.39 6.94
CA ASP A 218 -29.63 -20.11 5.99
C ASP A 218 -29.62 -19.52 4.57
N GLN A 219 -29.27 -18.23 4.42
CA GLN A 219 -29.17 -17.57 3.12
C GLN A 219 -27.82 -17.81 2.41
N LEU A 220 -26.87 -18.47 3.09
CA LEU A 220 -25.57 -18.85 2.56
C LEU A 220 -25.48 -20.33 2.14
N ASN A 221 -26.40 -21.17 2.64
CA ASN A 221 -26.58 -22.57 2.24
C ASN A 221 -27.54 -22.68 1.05
#